data_AF-A0AAW4DN48-F1
#
_entry.id   AF-A0AAW4DN48-F1
#
_cell.length_a   1.000
_cell.length_b   1.000
_cell.length_c   1.000
_cell.angle_alpha   90.00
_cell.angle_beta   90.00
_cell.angle_gamma   90.00
#
_symmetry.space_group_name_H-M   'P 1'
#
loop_
_entity.id
_entity.type
_entity.pdbx_description
1 polymer ?
#
loop_
_entity_poly.entity_id
_entity_poly.type
_entity_poly.pdbx_seq_one_letter_code
_entity_poly.pdbx_strand_id
1 'polypeptide(L)' 'MSLILNGKELRQALGISTTTFYKFKKAGMPYHQLPASRAYFILNEVESWLSKAGYHQEKTWTK' A
#
# COMPACT_ATOMS: atom_id res chain seq x y z
N MET A 1 5.43 1.80 15.70
CA MET A 1 4.10 1.16 15.67
C MET A 1 3.84 0.60 14.27
N SER A 2 3.48 -0.67 14.15
CA SER A 2 3.09 -1.26 12.86
C SER A 2 1.58 -1.08 12.65
N LEU A 3 1.20 -0.21 11.70
CA LEU A 3 -0.20 0.02 11.36
C LEU A 3 -0.64 -1.03 10.33
N ILE A 4 -1.52 -1.94 10.76
CA ILE A 4 -2.18 -2.91 9.88
C ILE A 4 -3.46 -2.26 9.36
N LEU A 5 -3.57 -2.14 8.04
CA LEU A 5 -4.66 -1.45 7.37
C LEU A 5 -5.35 -2.38 6.37
N ASN A 6 -6.66 -2.26 6.27
CA ASN A 6 -7.39 -2.89 5.18
C ASN A 6 -7.13 -2.16 3.86
N GLY A 7 -7.45 -2.78 2.72
CA GLY A 7 -7.25 -2.14 1.41
C GLY A 7 -8.00 -0.79 1.23
N LYS A 8 -9.04 -0.52 2.01
CA LYS A 8 -9.70 0.81 2.04
C LYS A 8 -8.90 1.83 2.85
N GLU A 9 -8.46 1.43 4.04
CA GLU A 9 -7.70 2.30 4.94
C GLU A 9 -6.31 2.60 4.39
N LEU A 10 -5.66 1.62 3.77
CA LEU A 10 -4.38 1.81 3.09
C LEU A 10 -4.47 2.88 2.00
N ARG A 11 -5.56 2.88 1.22
CA ARG A 11 -5.79 3.90 0.19
C ARG A 11 -5.97 5.29 0.80
N GLN A 12 -6.65 5.39 1.93
CA GLN A 12 -6.83 6.67 2.63
C GLN A 12 -5.53 7.15 3.29
N ALA A 13 -4.78 6.26 3.94
CA ALA A 13 -3.51 6.56 4.57
C ALA A 13 -2.46 7.02 3.55
N LEU A 14 -2.41 6.35 2.40
CA LEU A 14 -1.53 6.76 1.30
C LEU A 14 -2.11 7.93 0.49
N GLY A 15 -3.41 8.22 0.56
CA GLY A 15 -4.05 9.23 -0.29
C GLY A 15 -4.03 8.86 -1.79
N ILE A 16 -4.16 7.56 -2.11
CA ILE A 16 -4.11 7.05 -3.50
C ILE A 16 -5.47 6.64 -4.04
N SER A 17 -5.66 6.86 -5.33
CA SER A 17 -6.81 6.35 -6.08
C SER A 17 -6.81 4.83 -6.17
N THR A 18 -8.00 4.24 -6.37
CA THR A 18 -8.17 2.79 -6.59
C THR A 18 -7.34 2.27 -7.76
N THR A 19 -7.23 3.05 -8.84
CA THR A 19 -6.39 2.71 -10.00
C THR A 19 -4.91 2.55 -9.64
N THR A 20 -4.36 3.48 -8.85
CA THR A 20 -2.98 3.42 -8.36
C THR A 20 -2.78 2.23 -7.42
N PHE A 21 -3.74 1.95 -6.54
CA PHE A 21 -3.72 0.77 -5.69
C PHE A 21 -3.64 -0.55 -6.49
N TYR A 22 -4.45 -0.69 -7.55
CA TYR A 22 -4.35 -1.86 -8.42
C TYR A 22 -3.04 -1.93 -9.20
N LYS A 23 -2.46 -0.79 -9.61
CA LYS A 23 -1.11 -0.75 -10.20
C LYS A 23 -0.06 -1.26 -9.22
N PHE A 24 -0.10 -0.83 -7.96
CA PHE A 24 0.80 -1.31 -6.92
C PHE A 24 0.63 -2.80 -6.65
N LYS A 25 -0.62 -3.27 -6.56
CA LYS A 25 -0.90 -4.71 -6.43
C LYS A 25 -0.31 -5.51 -7.60
N LYS A 26 -0.42 -5.01 -8.83
CA LYS A 26 0.18 -5.63 -10.03
C LYS A 26 1.71 -5.56 -10.03
N ALA A 27 2.28 -4.51 -9.45
CA ALA A 27 3.73 -4.32 -9.31
C ALA A 27 4.36 -5.17 -8.20
N GLY A 28 3.56 -5.94 -7.43
CA GLY A 28 4.07 -6.80 -6.36
C GLY A 28 4.12 -6.12 -4.99
N MET A 29 3.24 -5.15 -4.75
CA MET A 29 3.05 -4.54 -3.44
C MET A 29 2.86 -5.60 -2.35
N PRO A 30 3.54 -5.50 -1.20
CA PRO A 30 3.41 -6.46 -0.11
C PRO A 30 1.99 -6.43 0.46
N TYR A 31 1.35 -7.59 0.49
CA TYR A 31 0.06 -7.80 1.13
C TYR A 31 0.07 -9.12 1.87
N HIS A 32 -0.65 -9.16 2.98
CA HIS A 32 -0.75 -10.34 3.82
C HIS A 32 -2.18 -10.84 3.77
N GLN A 33 -2.32 -12.14 3.56
CA GLN A 33 -3.62 -12.80 3.59
C GLN A 33 -3.56 -13.93 4.60
N LEU A 34 -4.47 -13.90 5.58
CA LEU A 34 -4.65 -15.02 6.49
C LEU A 34 -5.48 -16.10 5.78
N PRO A 35 -5.23 -17.40 6.04
CA PRO A 35 -5.87 -18.51 5.34
C PRO A 35 -7.40 -18.55 5.43
N ALA A 36 -8.00 -17.85 6.40
CA ALA A 36 -9.45 -17.73 6.57
C ALA A 36 -9.93 -16.26 6.69
N SER A 37 -9.09 -15.27 6.35
CA SER A 37 -9.42 -13.86 6.58
C SER A 37 -9.10 -12.95 5.41
N ARG A 38 -9.63 -11.72 5.49
CA ARG A 38 -9.44 -10.69 4.48
C ARG A 38 -7.96 -10.31 4.38
N ALA A 39 -7.52 -9.97 3.16
CA ALA A 39 -6.19 -9.46 2.94
C ALA A 39 -6.01 -8.10 3.64
N TYR A 40 -4.92 -7.98 4.40
CA TYR A 40 -4.51 -6.77 5.08
C TYR A 40 -3.12 -6.34 4.61
N PHE A 41 -2.83 -5.07 4.84
CA PHE A 41 -1.63 -4.41 4.37
C PHE A 41 -0.93 -3.77 5.56
N ILE A 42 0.38 -3.96 5.65
CA ILE A 42 1.17 -3.32 6.68
C ILE A 42 1.69 -2.02 6.11
N LEU A 43 1.22 -0.89 6.64
CA LEU A 43 1.56 0.44 6.11
C LEU A 43 3.08 0.62 6.02
N ASN A 44 3.80 0.22 7.06
CA ASN A 44 5.26 0.35 7.13
C ASN A 44 5.98 -0.46 6.03
N GLU A 45 5.54 -1.69 5.73
CA GLU A 45 6.12 -2.47 4.64
C GLU A 45 5.81 -1.86 3.27
N VAL A 46 4.58 -1.36 3.12
CA VAL A 46 4.15 -0.69 1.91
C VAL A 46 4.95 0.59 1.70
N GLU A 47 5.15 1.41 2.72
CA GLU A 47 5.98 2.62 2.66
C GLU A 47 7.44 2.29 2.36
N SER A 48 8.00 1.24 2.98
CA SER A 48 9.35 0.76 2.68
C SER A 48 9.48 0.27 1.24
N TRP A 49 8.47 -0.46 0.75
CA TRP A 49 8.41 -0.92 -0.64
C TRP A 49 8.28 0.25 -1.62
N LEU A 50 7.42 1.22 -1.32
CA LEU A 50 7.23 2.43 -2.14
C LEU A 50 8.52 3.26 -2.19
N SER A 51 9.19 3.43 -1.05
CA SER A 51 10.50 4.09 -0.97
C SER A 51 11.56 3.38 -1.81
N LYS A 52 11.61 2.04 -1.74
CA LYS A 52 12.51 1.21 -2.57
C LYS A 52 12.19 1.26 -4.05
N ALA A 53 10.90 1.35 -4.39
CA ALA A 53 10.44 1.48 -5.76
C ALA A 53 10.67 2.90 -6.34
N GLY A 54 11.24 3.82 -5.57
CA GLY A 54 11.57 5.18 -6.00
C GLY A 54 10.37 6.12 -5.99
N TYR A 55 9.25 5.72 -5.38
CA TYR A 55 8.12 6.62 -5.18
C TYR A 55 8.41 7.53 -3.98
N HIS A 56 8.91 8.73 -4.26
CA HIS A 56 9.11 9.75 -3.22
C HIS A 56 7.78 10.42 -2.88
N GLN A 57 7.49 10.47 -1.58
CA GLN A 57 6.28 11.08 -1.04
C GLN A 57 6.41 12.61 -1.04
N GLU A 58 6.30 13.23 -2.21
CA GLU A 58 6.17 14.68 -2.34
C GLU A 58 4.71 15.04 -2.59
N LYS A 59 3.87 14.86 -1.55
CA LYS A 59 2.45 15.28 -1.48
C LYS A 59 1.48 14.77 -2.56
N THR A 60 1.94 14.06 -3.59
CA THR A 60 1.08 13.47 -4.62
C THR A 60 1.83 12.29 -5.22
N TRP A 61 1.24 11.09 -5.19
CA TRP A 61 1.80 9.91 -5.85
C TRP A 61 1.64 10.05 -7.37
N THR A 62 2.49 10.89 -7.97
CA THR A 62 2.60 11.06 -9.40
C THR A 62 3.90 10.41 -9.89
N LYS A 63 3.78 9.68 -11.00
CA LYS A 63 4.90 9.08 -11.73
C LYS A 63 5.60 10.14 -12.56
#